data_AF-A0A800APV5-F1
#
_entry.id   AF-A0A800APV5-F1
#
_cell.length_a   1.000
_cell.length_b   1.000
_cell.length_c   1.000
_cell.angle_alpha   90.00
_cell.angle_beta   90.00
_cell.angle_gamma   90.00
#
_symmetry.space_group_name_H-M   'P 1'
#
loop_
_entity.id
_entity.type
_entity.pdbx_description
1 polymer ?
#
loop_
_entity_poly.entity_id
_entity_poly.type
_entity_poly.pdbx_seq_one_letter_code
_entity_poly.pdbx_strand_id
1 'polypeptide(L)'
;LKAFDKDGNDITDKVFMPNGFMKVDGDYTPKPFEEWKASDWPKYYQNPDFPNMFAVGIAFAPPHPISKPAKSVNGTPITPAPPRTGMPSGIIGKTVAQSVVDMIKGKSNKPTHHASMAEMGAACVASTGKGIFDGTAVALTVYPVVPDYDKYPGTGRDPEYTFGEIGLAGHWIKQILHHMFIYKAQLKPGWTLIPE
;
A
#
# COMPACT_ATOMS: atom_id res chain seq x y z
N LEU A 1 11.94 15.11 8.96
CA LEU A 1 11.56 15.89 7.77
C LEU A 1 10.95 17.21 8.25
N LYS A 2 11.11 18.29 7.50
CA LYS A 2 10.41 19.56 7.75
C LYS A 2 9.67 20.00 6.51
N ALA A 3 8.52 20.65 6.69
CA ALA A 3 7.78 21.30 5.62
C ALA A 3 7.53 22.77 5.98
N PHE A 4 7.66 23.65 5.00
CA PHE A 4 7.44 25.09 5.17
C PHE A 4 6.41 25.56 4.15
N ASP A 5 5.55 26.48 4.55
CA ASP A 5 4.65 27.16 3.62
C ASP A 5 5.38 28.24 2.80
N LYS A 6 4.63 28.90 1.90
CA LYS A 6 5.16 29.96 1.02
C LYS A 6 5.71 31.18 1.78
N ASP A 7 5.29 31.38 3.02
CA ASP A 7 5.67 32.51 3.87
C ASP A 7 6.81 32.12 4.84
N GLY A 8 7.29 30.86 4.78
CA GLY A 8 8.37 30.33 5.59
C GLY A 8 7.93 29.77 6.95
N ASN A 9 6.63 29.65 7.22
CA ASN A 9 6.15 29.07 8.47
C ASN A 9 6.30 27.55 8.45
N ASP A 10 6.67 26.97 9.60
CA ASP A 10 6.76 25.52 9.76
C ASP A 10 5.35 24.89 9.78
N ILE A 11 5.08 24.04 8.80
CA ILE A 11 3.82 23.29 8.63
C ILE A 11 4.02 21.78 8.78
N THR A 12 5.14 21.36 9.36
CA THR A 12 5.52 19.94 9.47
C THR A 12 4.41 19.09 10.10
N ASP A 13 3.79 19.57 11.18
CA ASP A 13 2.73 18.84 11.88
C ASP A 13 1.40 18.79 11.12
N LYS A 14 1.21 19.67 10.12
CA LYS A 14 0.05 19.60 9.21
C LYS A 14 0.28 18.58 8.11
N VAL A 15 1.50 18.51 7.59
CA VAL A 15 1.85 17.63 6.47
C VAL A 15 2.11 16.19 6.92
N PHE A 16 2.83 16.00 8.02
CA PHE A 16 3.33 14.70 8.44
C PHE A 16 2.71 14.24 9.77
N MET A 17 2.60 12.92 9.93
CA MET A 17 2.39 12.29 11.23
C MET A 17 3.73 12.24 12.00
N PRO A 18 3.72 12.03 13.33
CA PRO A 18 4.94 11.94 14.13
C PRO A 18 5.95 10.86 13.67
N ASN A 19 5.47 9.87 12.92
CA ASN A 19 6.30 8.83 12.30
C ASN A 19 7.03 9.29 11.01
N GLY A 20 6.85 10.55 10.60
CA GLY A 20 7.49 11.14 9.41
C GLY A 20 6.81 10.82 8.07
N PHE A 21 5.71 10.06 8.07
CA PHE A 21 4.92 9.79 6.87
C PHE A 21 3.85 10.87 6.66
N MET A 22 3.49 11.14 5.40
CA MET A 22 2.55 12.21 5.05
C MET A 22 1.11 11.80 5.38
N LYS A 23 0.36 12.71 6.02
CA LYS A 23 -1.09 12.55 6.22
C LYS A 23 -1.82 12.57 4.88
N VAL A 24 -2.77 11.66 4.73
CA VAL A 24 -3.65 11.56 3.56
C VAL A 24 -5.12 11.46 4.00
N ASP A 25 -6.03 11.11 3.10
CA ASP A 25 -7.48 11.01 3.30
C ASP A 25 -7.91 9.78 4.14
N GLY A 26 -7.23 9.51 5.25
CA GLY A 26 -7.62 8.49 6.23
C GLY A 26 -8.16 9.07 7.54
N ASP A 27 -8.81 8.24 8.36
CA ASP A 27 -9.24 8.61 9.72
C ASP A 27 -8.14 8.31 10.74
N TYR A 28 -7.52 9.37 11.26
CA TYR A 28 -6.45 9.29 12.26
C TYR A 28 -6.96 9.43 13.71
N THR A 29 -8.28 9.44 13.93
CA THR A 29 -8.87 9.58 15.27
C THR A 29 -8.53 8.36 16.13
N PRO A 30 -7.79 8.51 17.24
CA PRO A 30 -7.41 7.37 18.07
C PRO A 30 -8.64 6.61 18.60
N LYS A 31 -8.69 5.30 18.34
CA LYS A 31 -9.72 4.39 18.85
C LYS A 31 -9.11 3.04 19.28
N PRO A 32 -9.80 2.25 20.13
CA PRO A 32 -9.39 0.89 20.47
C PRO A 32 -9.17 0.00 19.23
N PHE A 33 -8.34 -1.05 19.37
CA PHE A 33 -7.97 -1.88 18.21
C PHE A 33 -9.20 -2.50 17.54
N GLU A 34 -10.16 -2.92 18.36
CA GLU A 34 -11.40 -3.57 17.97
C GLU A 34 -12.40 -2.63 17.27
N GLU A 35 -12.18 -1.31 17.31
CA GLU A 35 -13.04 -0.30 16.68
C GLU A 35 -12.52 0.19 15.33
N TRP A 36 -11.29 -0.19 14.93
CA TRP A 36 -10.74 0.16 13.63
C TRP A 36 -11.47 -0.53 12.50
N LYS A 37 -11.74 0.23 11.45
CA LYS A 37 -12.47 -0.24 10.27
C LYS A 37 -11.61 -0.12 9.02
N ALA A 38 -11.90 -0.99 8.06
CA ALA A 38 -11.29 -0.91 6.74
C ALA A 38 -11.57 0.46 6.06
N SER A 39 -12.71 1.08 6.37
CA SER A 39 -13.08 2.42 5.91
C SER A 39 -12.21 3.56 6.43
N ASP A 40 -11.44 3.33 7.50
CA ASP A 40 -10.54 4.34 8.07
C ASP A 40 -9.29 4.55 7.19
N TRP A 41 -9.01 3.61 6.27
CA TRP A 41 -7.88 3.67 5.35
C TRP A 41 -8.12 4.59 4.15
N PRO A 42 -7.08 5.26 3.65
CA PRO A 42 -7.18 6.19 2.55
C PRO A 42 -7.66 5.53 1.25
N LYS A 43 -8.31 6.33 0.41
CA LYS A 43 -8.81 5.93 -0.91
C LYS A 43 -8.12 6.69 -2.03
N TYR A 44 -7.90 7.99 -1.85
CA TYR A 44 -7.42 8.93 -2.85
C TYR A 44 -5.97 9.36 -2.65
N TYR A 45 -5.42 9.12 -1.45
CA TYR A 45 -4.04 9.42 -1.05
C TYR A 45 -3.66 10.90 -1.17
N GLN A 46 -4.65 11.78 -1.12
CA GLN A 46 -4.49 13.23 -1.14
C GLN A 46 -4.34 13.74 0.29
N ASN A 47 -3.47 14.72 0.52
CA ASN A 47 -3.41 15.40 1.80
C ASN A 47 -4.71 16.21 2.04
N PRO A 48 -5.30 16.16 3.25
CA PRO A 48 -6.58 16.81 3.52
C PRO A 48 -6.49 18.34 3.56
N ASP A 49 -5.33 18.91 3.90
CA ASP A 49 -5.11 20.36 4.02
C ASP A 49 -4.59 20.98 2.72
N PHE A 50 -3.87 20.21 1.91
CA PHE A 50 -3.15 20.68 0.72
C PHE A 50 -3.57 19.90 -0.54
N PRO A 51 -4.46 20.45 -1.37
CA PRO A 51 -5.09 19.72 -2.48
C PRO A 51 -4.12 19.35 -3.62
N ASN A 52 -2.94 19.96 -3.68
CA ASN A 52 -1.89 19.65 -4.64
C ASN A 52 -0.85 18.64 -4.09
N MET A 53 -1.05 18.11 -2.88
CA MET A 53 -0.14 17.15 -2.25
C MET A 53 -0.76 15.76 -2.16
N PHE A 54 0.02 14.76 -2.56
CA PHE A 54 -0.35 13.35 -2.53
C PHE A 54 0.82 12.53 -2.00
N ALA A 55 0.53 11.40 -1.36
CA ALA A 55 1.56 10.47 -0.89
C ALA A 55 1.21 9.03 -1.25
N VAL A 56 2.11 8.35 -1.97
CA VAL A 56 1.87 7.02 -2.52
C VAL A 56 2.90 6.01 -2.00
N GLY A 57 2.53 4.72 -2.03
CA GLY A 57 3.39 3.63 -1.57
C GLY A 57 3.80 3.78 -0.10
N ILE A 58 5.10 3.72 0.19
CA ILE A 58 5.60 3.77 1.57
C ILE A 58 5.38 5.15 2.21
N ALA A 59 5.24 6.22 1.43
CA ALA A 59 5.30 7.60 1.92
C ALA A 59 4.06 8.09 2.70
N PHE A 60 2.89 7.49 2.48
CA PHE A 60 1.68 7.88 3.23
C PHE A 60 1.71 7.29 4.64
N ALA A 61 1.08 7.99 5.58
CA ALA A 61 0.95 7.56 6.96
C ALA A 61 -0.25 6.61 7.11
N PRO A 62 -0.03 5.33 7.51
CA PRO A 62 -1.13 4.46 7.88
C PRO A 62 -1.91 5.04 9.07
N PRO A 63 -3.26 5.05 9.03
CA PRO A 63 -4.07 5.59 10.12
C PRO A 63 -3.98 4.75 11.40
N HIS A 64 -3.88 3.42 11.24
CA HIS A 64 -3.83 2.48 12.36
C HIS A 64 -3.07 1.19 11.96
N PRO A 65 -2.64 0.36 12.93
CA PRO A 65 -2.06 -0.95 12.63
C PRO A 65 -3.11 -1.90 12.04
N ILE A 66 -2.66 -2.84 11.21
CA ILE A 66 -3.50 -3.90 10.63
C ILE A 66 -3.59 -5.13 11.55
N SER A 67 -2.53 -5.39 12.32
CA SER A 67 -2.46 -6.52 13.24
C SER A 67 -2.54 -6.04 14.68
N LYS A 68 -3.14 -6.86 15.56
CA LYS A 68 -3.28 -6.53 16.98
C LYS A 68 -1.90 -6.30 17.60
N PRO A 69 -1.65 -5.13 18.21
CA PRO A 69 -0.41 -4.87 18.93
C PRO A 69 -0.19 -5.90 20.04
N ALA A 70 1.05 -6.37 20.18
CA ALA A 70 1.46 -7.31 21.21
C ALA A 70 2.55 -6.70 22.11
N LYS A 71 2.89 -7.39 23.19
CA LYS A 71 4.05 -7.08 24.04
C LYS A 71 4.86 -8.34 24.30
N SER A 72 6.18 -8.20 24.40
CA SER A 72 7.06 -9.28 24.86
C SER A 72 6.82 -9.60 26.34
N VAL A 73 7.37 -10.71 26.82
CA VAL A 73 7.38 -11.06 28.26
C VAL A 73 8.02 -9.96 29.13
N ASN A 74 8.94 -9.18 28.56
CA ASN A 74 9.62 -8.07 29.22
C ASN A 74 8.92 -6.71 29.02
N GLY A 75 7.72 -6.70 28.42
CA GLY A 75 6.91 -5.49 28.21
C GLY A 75 7.27 -4.67 26.96
N THR A 76 8.19 -5.13 26.11
CA THR A 76 8.56 -4.44 24.86
C THR A 76 7.37 -4.42 23.90
N PRO A 77 6.93 -3.25 23.40
CA PRO A 77 5.87 -3.17 22.38
C PRO A 77 6.27 -3.87 21.07
N ILE A 78 5.37 -4.67 20.51
CA ILE A 78 5.53 -5.37 19.23
C ILE A 78 4.33 -5.02 18.36
N THR A 79 4.53 -4.09 17.42
CA THR A 79 3.49 -3.64 16.48
C THR A 79 4.05 -3.70 15.06
N PRO A 80 3.60 -4.66 14.22
CA PRO A 80 4.04 -4.73 12.84
C PRO A 80 3.61 -3.49 12.05
N ALA A 81 4.53 -2.95 11.24
CA ALA A 81 4.18 -1.91 10.30
C ALA A 81 3.32 -2.52 9.16
N PRO A 82 2.22 -1.86 8.76
CA PRO A 82 1.45 -2.28 7.61
C PRO A 82 2.31 -2.37 6.34
N PRO A 83 2.22 -3.46 5.55
CA PRO A 83 3.02 -3.62 4.35
C PRO A 83 2.44 -2.79 3.19
N ARG A 84 3.26 -1.93 2.57
CA ARG A 84 2.95 -1.23 1.33
C ARG A 84 3.83 -1.80 0.21
N THR A 85 3.56 -3.05 -0.19
CA THR A 85 4.41 -3.81 -1.12
C THR A 85 4.35 -3.23 -2.54
N GLY A 86 5.12 -3.82 -3.47
CA GLY A 86 5.24 -3.34 -4.85
C GLY A 86 3.91 -3.22 -5.58
N MET A 87 3.04 -4.24 -5.49
CA MET A 87 1.74 -4.25 -6.16
C MET A 87 0.79 -3.14 -5.65
N PRO A 88 0.47 -3.03 -4.34
CA PRO A 88 -0.26 -1.88 -3.81
C PRO A 88 0.38 -0.54 -4.16
N SER A 89 1.71 -0.41 -4.06
CA SER A 89 2.40 0.84 -4.38
C SER A 89 2.25 1.23 -5.85
N GLY A 90 2.34 0.28 -6.77
CA GLY A 90 2.16 0.49 -8.21
C GLY A 90 0.73 0.88 -8.56
N ILE A 91 -0.26 0.16 -8.01
CA ILE A 91 -1.68 0.47 -8.20
C ILE A 91 -2.00 1.87 -7.65
N ILE A 92 -1.61 2.18 -6.43
CA ILE A 92 -1.83 3.48 -5.80
C ILE A 92 -1.16 4.60 -6.63
N GLY A 93 0.11 4.42 -7.01
CA GLY A 93 0.84 5.40 -7.80
C GLY A 93 0.17 5.70 -9.14
N LYS A 94 -0.27 4.66 -9.86
CA LYS A 94 -0.98 4.79 -11.13
C LYS A 94 -2.34 5.50 -10.96
N THR A 95 -3.13 5.10 -9.97
CA THR A 95 -4.43 5.70 -9.67
C THR A 95 -4.31 7.18 -9.32
N VAL A 96 -3.37 7.54 -8.45
CA VAL A 96 -3.12 8.94 -8.09
C VAL A 96 -2.67 9.75 -9.30
N ALA A 97 -1.79 9.20 -10.14
CA ALA A 97 -1.37 9.87 -11.37
C ALA A 97 -2.55 10.15 -12.32
N GLN A 98 -3.50 9.22 -12.45
CA GLN A 98 -4.71 9.44 -13.24
C GLN A 98 -5.58 10.56 -12.66
N SER A 99 -5.80 10.59 -11.34
CA SER A 99 -6.50 11.68 -10.66
C SER A 99 -5.84 13.04 -10.91
N VAL A 100 -4.51 13.12 -10.79
CA VAL A 100 -3.75 14.35 -11.05
C VAL A 100 -3.90 14.80 -12.51
N VAL A 101 -3.85 13.87 -13.47
CA VAL A 101 -4.07 14.19 -14.90
C VAL A 101 -5.46 14.77 -15.14
N ASP A 102 -6.50 14.20 -14.53
CA ASP A 102 -7.86 14.72 -14.64
C ASP A 102 -8.01 16.12 -14.02
N MET A 103 -7.34 16.35 -12.89
CA MET A 103 -7.31 17.67 -12.24
C MET A 103 -6.60 18.73 -13.08
N ILE A 104 -5.42 18.41 -13.64
CA ILE A 104 -4.67 19.33 -14.52
C ILE A 104 -5.47 19.64 -15.80
N LYS A 105 -6.20 18.66 -16.34
CA LYS A 105 -7.05 18.84 -17.53
C LYS A 105 -8.38 19.52 -17.23
N GLY A 106 -8.64 19.94 -15.99
CA GLY A 106 -9.86 20.63 -15.60
C GLY A 106 -11.11 19.75 -15.61
N LYS A 107 -10.97 18.42 -15.60
CA LYS A 107 -12.14 17.51 -15.55
C LYS A 107 -12.78 17.46 -14.16
N SER A 108 -12.00 17.72 -13.11
CA SER A 108 -12.43 17.72 -11.72
C SER A 108 -11.49 18.56 -10.87
N ASN A 109 -11.99 19.19 -9.80
CA ASN A 109 -11.15 19.86 -8.80
C ASN A 109 -10.73 18.92 -7.65
N LYS A 110 -11.12 17.66 -7.71
CA LYS A 110 -10.86 16.62 -6.70
C LYS A 110 -10.36 15.34 -7.38
N PRO A 111 -9.67 14.44 -6.65
CA PRO A 111 -9.27 13.15 -7.18
C PRO A 111 -10.45 12.36 -7.74
N THR A 112 -10.32 11.82 -8.95
CA THR A 112 -11.38 11.09 -9.68
C THR A 112 -11.24 9.58 -9.59
N HIS A 113 -10.04 9.09 -9.28
CA HIS A 113 -9.72 7.67 -9.13
C HIS A 113 -9.29 7.35 -7.70
N HIS A 114 -9.66 6.16 -7.21
CA HIS A 114 -9.30 5.68 -5.88
C HIS A 114 -8.72 4.26 -5.93
N ALA A 115 -7.97 3.90 -4.90
CA ALA A 115 -7.36 2.59 -4.75
C ALA A 115 -7.19 2.25 -3.26
N SER A 116 -8.25 1.83 -2.57
CA SER A 116 -8.13 1.54 -1.12
C SER A 116 -7.38 0.23 -0.85
N MET A 117 -6.49 0.23 0.14
CA MET A 117 -5.86 -1.01 0.63
C MET A 117 -6.85 -2.00 1.26
N ALA A 118 -8.08 -1.56 1.55
CA ALA A 118 -9.21 -2.39 1.95
C ALA A 118 -9.92 -3.08 0.76
N GLU A 119 -9.64 -2.67 -0.47
CA GLU A 119 -10.31 -3.12 -1.70
C GLU A 119 -9.34 -3.78 -2.69
N MET A 120 -8.04 -3.82 -2.37
CA MET A 120 -6.98 -4.44 -3.18
C MET A 120 -6.26 -5.56 -2.43
N GLY A 121 -5.66 -6.46 -3.19
CA GLY A 121 -4.80 -7.51 -2.66
C GLY A 121 -3.31 -7.16 -2.72
N ALA A 122 -2.50 -8.02 -2.14
CA ALA A 122 -1.05 -8.00 -2.32
C ALA A 122 -0.53 -9.42 -2.53
N ALA A 123 0.43 -9.54 -3.45
CA ALA A 123 1.23 -10.74 -3.62
C ALA A 123 2.66 -10.47 -3.13
N CYS A 124 3.27 -11.45 -2.46
CA CYS A 124 4.69 -11.45 -2.15
C CYS A 124 5.29 -12.79 -2.55
N VAL A 125 6.46 -12.73 -3.19
CA VAL A 125 7.21 -13.91 -3.60
C VAL A 125 8.64 -13.80 -3.07
N ALA A 126 8.99 -14.73 -2.18
CA ALA A 126 10.25 -14.81 -1.47
C ALA A 126 11.03 -16.05 -1.92
N SER A 127 12.20 -15.85 -2.50
CA SER A 127 13.05 -16.96 -2.97
C SER A 127 13.59 -17.78 -1.80
N THR A 128 13.49 -19.10 -1.89
CA THR A 128 13.99 -20.07 -0.90
C THR A 128 15.04 -21.02 -1.48
N GLY A 129 15.32 -20.90 -2.79
CA GLY A 129 16.31 -21.69 -3.50
C GLY A 129 16.77 -20.98 -4.78
N LYS A 130 17.71 -21.61 -5.50
CA LYS A 130 18.29 -21.11 -6.76
C LYS A 130 18.29 -22.23 -7.80
N GLY A 131 18.30 -21.84 -9.06
CA GLY A 131 18.37 -22.76 -10.19
C GLY A 131 17.11 -22.75 -11.04
N ILE A 132 17.28 -22.97 -12.34
CA ILE A 132 16.21 -22.78 -13.33
C ILE A 132 15.15 -23.88 -13.22
N PHE A 133 15.57 -25.12 -12.96
CA PHE A 133 14.68 -26.30 -12.94
C PHE A 133 14.43 -26.84 -11.52
N ASP A 134 15.21 -26.39 -10.53
CA ASP A 134 15.22 -26.87 -9.14
C ASP A 134 15.13 -25.74 -8.12
N GLY A 135 14.95 -24.49 -8.57
CA GLY A 135 14.71 -23.35 -7.69
C GLY A 135 13.38 -23.45 -6.94
N THR A 136 13.31 -22.77 -5.79
CA THR A 136 12.09 -22.72 -4.97
C THR A 136 11.82 -21.29 -4.50
N ALA A 137 10.54 -20.98 -4.30
CA ALA A 137 10.10 -19.77 -3.63
C ALA A 137 8.81 -20.02 -2.86
N VAL A 138 8.60 -19.23 -1.81
CA VAL A 138 7.32 -19.05 -1.14
C VAL A 138 6.58 -17.93 -1.87
N ALA A 139 5.39 -18.22 -2.39
CA ALA A 139 4.46 -17.23 -2.92
C ALA A 139 3.28 -17.12 -1.95
N LEU A 140 2.89 -15.89 -1.61
CA LEU A 140 1.74 -15.62 -0.76
C LEU A 140 0.87 -14.53 -1.38
N THR A 141 -0.43 -14.69 -1.25
CA THR A 141 -1.44 -13.71 -1.62
C THR A 141 -2.27 -13.37 -0.39
N VAL A 142 -2.68 -12.12 -0.29
CA VAL A 142 -3.63 -11.65 0.73
C VAL A 142 -4.65 -10.74 0.07
N TYR A 143 -5.94 -10.94 0.38
CA TYR A 143 -7.00 -10.05 -0.07
C TYR A 143 -8.08 -9.89 1.00
N PRO A 144 -8.48 -8.65 1.33
CA PRO A 144 -7.76 -7.41 1.09
C PRO A 144 -6.47 -7.29 1.92
N VAL A 145 -5.62 -6.32 1.60
CA VAL A 145 -4.41 -6.04 2.38
C VAL A 145 -4.77 -5.60 3.80
N VAL A 146 -5.66 -4.61 3.91
CA VAL A 146 -6.28 -4.16 5.16
C VAL A 146 -7.50 -5.02 5.43
N PRO A 147 -7.54 -5.76 6.56
CA PRO A 147 -8.67 -6.61 6.90
C PRO A 147 -9.98 -5.82 6.99
N ASP A 148 -11.04 -6.41 6.42
CA ASP A 148 -12.40 -5.90 6.46
C ASP A 148 -13.29 -6.96 7.10
N TYR A 149 -13.53 -6.82 8.41
CA TYR A 149 -14.36 -7.74 9.19
C TYR A 149 -15.86 -7.54 8.96
N ASP A 150 -16.27 -6.39 8.41
CA ASP A 150 -17.66 -6.15 8.01
C ASP A 150 -17.98 -6.96 6.73
N LYS A 151 -17.04 -6.99 5.78
CA LYS A 151 -17.17 -7.76 4.53
C LYS A 151 -16.79 -9.24 4.65
N TYR A 152 -15.78 -9.56 5.46
CA TYR A 152 -15.28 -10.92 5.67
C TYR A 152 -15.33 -11.29 7.16
N PRO A 153 -16.50 -11.68 7.70
CA PRO A 153 -16.65 -11.99 9.12
C PRO A 153 -15.68 -13.09 9.60
N GLY A 154 -15.05 -12.85 10.75
CA GLY A 154 -14.11 -13.77 11.39
C GLY A 154 -12.67 -13.68 10.88
N THR A 155 -12.44 -13.73 9.57
CA THR A 155 -11.09 -13.70 8.99
C THR A 155 -10.60 -12.29 8.66
N GLY A 156 -11.51 -11.36 8.38
CA GLY A 156 -11.21 -10.04 7.82
C GLY A 156 -10.64 -10.10 6.40
N ARG A 157 -10.50 -11.30 5.83
CA ARG A 157 -9.89 -11.57 4.53
C ARG A 157 -10.63 -12.66 3.80
N ASP A 158 -10.60 -12.58 2.48
CA ASP A 158 -11.15 -13.61 1.62
C ASP A 158 -10.26 -14.86 1.66
N PRO A 159 -10.74 -16.01 2.16
CA PRO A 159 -9.96 -17.24 2.22
C PRO A 159 -9.63 -17.81 0.83
N GLU A 160 -10.41 -17.50 -0.20
CA GLU A 160 -10.17 -17.98 -1.57
C GLU A 160 -8.95 -17.27 -2.18
N TYR A 161 -8.76 -15.98 -1.87
CA TYR A 161 -7.67 -15.16 -2.39
C TYR A 161 -6.52 -14.95 -1.40
N THR A 162 -6.61 -15.54 -0.20
CA THR A 162 -5.59 -15.44 0.84
C THR A 162 -4.97 -16.81 1.12
N PHE A 163 -3.89 -17.12 0.41
CA PHE A 163 -3.20 -18.40 0.54
C PHE A 163 -1.70 -18.24 0.34
N GLY A 164 -0.95 -19.32 0.61
CA GLY A 164 0.49 -19.36 0.37
C GLY A 164 0.91 -20.74 -0.08
N GLU A 165 1.82 -20.77 -1.06
CA GLU A 165 2.36 -21.99 -1.65
C GLU A 165 3.88 -21.92 -1.73
N ILE A 166 4.52 -23.09 -1.71
CA ILE A 166 5.96 -23.22 -1.87
C ILE A 166 6.22 -24.10 -3.09
N GLY A 167 7.07 -23.63 -4.00
CA GLY A 167 7.48 -24.47 -5.13
C GLY A 167 8.23 -23.74 -6.22
N LEU A 168 8.49 -24.50 -7.29
CA LEU A 168 9.18 -24.04 -8.49
C LEU A 168 8.37 -23.00 -9.26
N ALA A 169 7.02 -23.08 -9.24
CA ALA A 169 6.16 -22.11 -9.90
C ALA A 169 6.37 -20.68 -9.35
N GLY A 170 6.41 -20.53 -8.02
CA GLY A 170 6.74 -19.25 -7.39
C GLY A 170 8.14 -18.74 -7.77
N HIS A 171 9.12 -19.65 -7.91
CA HIS A 171 10.47 -19.29 -8.34
C HIS A 171 10.47 -18.67 -9.74
N TRP A 172 9.78 -19.30 -10.70
CA TRP A 172 9.64 -18.78 -12.05
C TRP A 172 8.87 -17.46 -12.10
N ILE A 173 7.76 -17.36 -11.36
CA ILE A 173 6.97 -16.13 -11.27
C ILE A 173 7.85 -14.98 -10.79
N LYS A 174 8.68 -15.19 -9.75
CA LYS A 174 9.62 -14.17 -9.28
C LYS A 174 10.58 -13.70 -10.36
N GLN A 175 11.15 -14.64 -11.12
CA GLN A 175 12.09 -14.33 -12.21
C GLN A 175 11.40 -13.55 -13.33
N ILE A 176 10.21 -13.98 -13.76
CA ILE A 176 9.44 -13.30 -14.80
C ILE A 176 9.09 -11.88 -14.36
N LEU A 177 8.54 -11.71 -13.16
CA LEU A 177 8.18 -10.41 -12.60
C LEU A 177 9.40 -9.48 -12.47
N HIS A 178 10.57 -10.01 -12.09
CA HIS A 178 11.81 -9.23 -12.02
C HIS A 178 12.17 -8.63 -13.39
N HIS A 179 12.22 -9.46 -14.43
CA HIS A 179 12.60 -8.99 -15.77
C HIS A 179 11.53 -8.09 -16.39
N MET A 180 10.24 -8.41 -16.19
CA MET A 180 9.13 -7.56 -16.65
C MET A 180 9.14 -6.19 -15.97
N PHE A 181 9.42 -6.14 -14.66
CA PHE A 181 9.53 -4.87 -13.93
C PHE A 181 10.67 -4.00 -14.49
N ILE A 182 11.86 -4.57 -14.69
CA ILE A 182 13.00 -3.81 -15.26
C ILE A 182 12.69 -3.37 -16.69
N TYR A 183 12.09 -4.23 -17.51
CA TYR A 183 11.67 -3.89 -18.87
C TYR A 183 10.69 -2.70 -18.87
N LYS A 184 9.70 -2.74 -17.98
CA LYS A 184 8.71 -1.68 -17.78
C LYS A 184 9.34 -0.38 -17.29
N ALA A 185 10.24 -0.46 -16.31
CA ALA A 185 10.96 0.69 -15.76
C ALA A 185 11.86 1.38 -16.79
N GLN A 186 12.36 0.63 -17.78
CA GLN A 186 13.13 1.15 -18.92
C GLN A 186 12.24 1.72 -20.04
N LEU A 187 10.92 1.69 -19.91
CA LEU A 187 9.94 2.18 -20.89
C LEU A 187 10.12 1.57 -22.29
N LYS A 188 10.56 0.32 -22.36
CA LYS A 188 10.80 -0.39 -23.63
C LYS A 188 9.49 -0.63 -24.40
N PRO A 189 9.53 -0.85 -25.73
CA PRO A 189 8.32 -1.01 -26.54
C PRO A 189 7.33 -2.04 -25.95
N GLY A 190 6.06 -1.66 -25.87
CA GLY A 190 5.01 -2.50 -25.30
C GLY A 190 4.93 -2.52 -23.76
N TRP A 191 5.73 -1.71 -23.05
CA TRP A 191 5.72 -1.66 -21.58
C TRP A 191 4.33 -1.39 -20.97
N THR A 192 3.47 -0.65 -21.68
CA THR A 192 2.10 -0.33 -21.24
C THR A 192 1.18 -1.55 -21.15
N LEU A 193 1.54 -2.66 -21.80
CA LEU A 193 0.82 -3.93 -21.74
C LEU A 193 1.17 -4.75 -20.50
N ILE A 194 2.26 -4.40 -19.81
CA ILE A 194 2.68 -5.07 -18.58
C ILE A 194 1.79 -4.53 -17.44
N PRO A 195 0.98 -5.39 -16.79
CA PRO A 195 0.08 -4.96 -15.73
C PRO A 195 0.85 -4.39 -14.52
N GLU A 196 0.11 -3.77 -13.60
CA GLU A 196 0.63 -3.47 -12.25
C GLU A 196 0.54 -4.71 -11.36
#